data_AF-A0A942CZH0-F1
#
_entry.id   AF-A0A942CZH0-F1
#
_cell.length_a   1.000
_cell.length_b   1.000
_cell.length_c   1.000
_cell.angle_alpha   90.00
_cell.angle_beta   90.00
_cell.angle_gamma   90.00
#
_symmetry.space_group_name_H-M   'P 1'
#
loop_
_entity.id
_entity.type
_entity.pdbx_description
1 polymer ?
#
loop_
_entity_poly.entity_id
_entity_poly.type
_entity_poly.pdbx_seq_one_letter_code
_entity_poly.pdbx_strand_id
1 'polypeptide(L)'
;MGICALVLLLVGAGSAAALRLAVGNLVVVTDGGFTPTTLPKQHYAPIKLHGYGRISTTDGKTPPILETITLWFDKHGEVDTKGLPICTPGKLAATTPAVARRNCRGAIVGTGYGTAVVNFPEQKPFYASSPITIFNGPPRHGNPTVLAHAYLSVPAPTTYVVPIEIRRVHDGRYGFKTEAKIPKIAGGFGTPLYGRLQIGREWTYQGKRLSYANASCPDGRLQGKGEFKFKGGASLTGTLVKPCTGR
;
A
#
# COMPACT_ATOMS: atom_id res chain seq x y z
N MET A 1 -17.28 -43.79 -6.28
CA MET A 1 -18.24 -42.68 -6.22
C MET A 1 -17.44 -41.38 -6.19
N GLY A 2 -17.30 -40.72 -7.34
CA GLY A 2 -16.48 -39.52 -7.50
C GLY A 2 -17.28 -38.26 -7.16
N ILE A 3 -16.73 -37.42 -6.28
CA ILE A 3 -17.29 -36.10 -5.97
C ILE A 3 -16.70 -35.13 -6.99
N CYS A 4 -17.49 -34.77 -8.00
CA CYS A 4 -17.20 -33.64 -8.89
C CYS A 4 -17.27 -32.34 -8.09
N ALA A 5 -16.12 -31.71 -7.86
CA ALA A 5 -16.05 -30.35 -7.34
C ALA A 5 -16.50 -29.37 -8.43
N LEU A 6 -17.70 -28.81 -8.28
CA LEU A 6 -18.23 -27.77 -9.14
C LEU A 6 -17.56 -26.43 -8.78
N VAL A 7 -16.59 -26.00 -9.59
CA VAL A 7 -16.02 -24.65 -9.51
C VAL A 7 -17.00 -23.70 -10.22
N LEU A 8 -17.82 -22.97 -9.46
CA LEU A 8 -18.60 -21.85 -10.01
C LEU A 8 -17.68 -20.64 -10.20
N LEU A 9 -17.32 -20.36 -11.46
CA LEU A 9 -16.79 -19.08 -11.90
C LEU A 9 -17.95 -18.11 -12.13
N LEU A 10 -18.31 -17.33 -11.10
CA LEU A 10 -19.21 -16.19 -11.25
C LEU A 10 -18.43 -15.03 -11.89
N VAL A 11 -18.63 -14.82 -13.19
CA VAL A 11 -18.20 -13.61 -13.89
C VAL A 11 -19.21 -12.51 -13.60
N GLY A 12 -19.03 -11.82 -12.46
CA GLY A 12 -19.84 -10.66 -12.08
C GLY A 12 -19.31 -9.37 -12.69
N ALA A 13 -20.17 -8.68 -13.45
CA ALA A 13 -19.93 -7.31 -13.91
C ALA A 13 -19.91 -6.33 -12.73
N GLY A 14 -18.88 -5.48 -12.66
CA GLY A 14 -18.93 -4.14 -12.06
C GLY A 14 -19.46 -4.02 -10.63
N SER A 15 -18.91 -4.76 -9.68
CA SER A 15 -19.06 -4.43 -8.26
C SER A 15 -17.68 -4.10 -7.68
N ALA A 16 -17.55 -3.00 -6.96
CA ALA A 16 -16.38 -2.66 -6.15
C ALA A 16 -16.25 -3.65 -4.97
N ALA A 17 -16.06 -4.93 -5.29
CA ALA A 17 -15.95 -5.98 -4.32
C ALA A 17 -14.56 -5.91 -3.69
N ALA A 18 -14.52 -5.54 -2.42
CA ALA A 18 -13.33 -5.72 -1.61
C ALA A 18 -13.00 -7.21 -1.53
N LEU A 19 -11.72 -7.55 -1.71
CA LEU A 19 -11.21 -8.89 -1.52
C LEU A 19 -11.18 -9.22 -0.03
N ARG A 20 -11.83 -10.32 0.34
CA ARG A 20 -11.79 -10.87 1.71
C ARG A 20 -10.93 -12.13 1.74
N LEU A 21 -9.83 -12.06 2.48
CA LEU A 21 -8.89 -13.15 2.75
C LEU A 21 -9.08 -13.63 4.18
N ALA A 22 -9.02 -14.94 4.43
CA ALA A 22 -9.16 -15.48 5.78
C ALA A 22 -8.33 -16.75 6.00
N VAL A 23 -7.80 -16.90 7.23
CA VAL A 23 -7.12 -18.11 7.71
C VAL A 23 -7.41 -18.25 9.20
N GLY A 24 -8.00 -19.38 9.62
CA GLY A 24 -8.53 -19.50 10.98
C GLY A 24 -9.53 -18.38 11.30
N ASN A 25 -9.35 -17.71 12.44
CA ASN A 25 -10.15 -16.54 12.82
C ASN A 25 -9.64 -15.22 12.21
N LEU A 26 -8.45 -15.17 11.60
CA LEU A 26 -7.86 -13.96 11.03
C LEU A 26 -8.50 -13.62 9.67
N VAL A 27 -8.90 -12.36 9.50
CA VAL A 27 -9.53 -11.84 8.28
C VAL A 27 -8.85 -10.56 7.84
N VAL A 28 -8.51 -10.50 6.55
CA VAL A 28 -8.06 -9.28 5.85
C VAL A 28 -9.09 -8.92 4.79
N VAL A 29 -9.65 -7.72 4.86
CA VAL A 29 -10.49 -7.15 3.79
C VAL A 29 -9.70 -6.03 3.12
N THR A 30 -9.50 -6.10 1.82
CA THR A 30 -8.71 -5.13 1.09
C THR A 30 -9.33 -4.81 -0.26
N ASP A 31 -9.17 -3.59 -0.71
CA ASP A 31 -9.45 -3.21 -2.08
C ASP A 31 -8.39 -2.24 -2.60
N GLY A 32 -8.35 -2.08 -3.90
CA GLY A 32 -7.46 -1.15 -4.57
C GLY A 32 -7.92 -0.87 -5.99
N GLY A 33 -7.40 0.19 -6.56
CA GLY A 33 -7.79 0.62 -7.89
C GLY A 33 -6.98 1.80 -8.37
N PHE A 34 -7.39 2.32 -9.52
CA PHE A 34 -6.73 3.44 -10.16
C PHE A 34 -7.73 4.32 -10.91
N THR A 35 -7.32 5.55 -11.18
CA THR A 35 -8.09 6.50 -11.98
C THR A 35 -7.13 7.30 -12.85
N PRO A 36 -7.43 7.55 -14.13
CA PRO A 36 -8.63 7.09 -14.88
C PRO A 36 -8.58 5.60 -15.25
N THR A 37 -9.73 5.01 -15.59
CA THR A 37 -9.83 3.60 -16.06
C THR A 37 -9.75 3.48 -17.58
N THR A 38 -9.92 4.57 -18.34
CA THR A 38 -9.65 4.59 -19.77
C THR A 38 -8.20 5.02 -20.00
N LEU A 39 -7.37 4.11 -20.49
CA LEU A 39 -5.93 4.28 -20.63
C LEU A 39 -5.46 3.92 -22.04
N PRO A 40 -4.33 4.46 -22.52
CA PRO A 40 -3.81 4.11 -23.82
C PRO A 40 -3.35 2.64 -23.85
N LYS A 41 -3.46 1.99 -25.00
CA LYS A 41 -2.94 0.61 -25.17
C LYS A 41 -1.42 0.53 -25.27
N GLN A 42 -0.79 1.52 -25.91
CA GLN A 42 0.61 1.43 -26.35
C GLN A 42 1.60 2.31 -25.57
N HIS A 43 1.11 3.28 -24.80
CA HIS A 43 1.96 4.18 -24.02
C HIS A 43 1.38 4.40 -22.63
N TYR A 44 2.24 4.81 -21.70
CA TYR A 44 1.84 5.08 -20.33
C TYR A 44 1.15 6.45 -20.21
N ALA A 45 0.11 6.50 -19.38
CA ALA A 45 -0.57 7.74 -18.99
C ALA A 45 -0.61 7.87 -17.46
N PRO A 46 -0.67 9.11 -16.92
CA PRO A 46 -0.81 9.34 -15.49
C PRO A 46 -2.00 8.62 -14.88
N ILE A 47 -1.78 7.97 -13.74
CA ILE A 47 -2.85 7.39 -12.91
C ILE A 47 -2.70 7.80 -11.45
N LYS A 48 -3.82 7.79 -10.74
CA LYS A 48 -3.90 7.86 -9.29
C LYS A 48 -4.25 6.49 -8.76
N LEU A 49 -3.32 5.85 -8.07
CA LEU A 49 -3.53 4.62 -7.33
C LEU A 49 -4.24 4.94 -6.01
N HIS A 50 -5.16 4.07 -5.61
CA HIS A 50 -5.75 4.08 -4.27
C HIS A 50 -5.88 2.65 -3.77
N GLY A 51 -5.88 2.49 -2.46
CA GLY A 51 -6.15 1.19 -1.84
C GLY A 51 -6.39 1.32 -0.35
N TYR A 52 -7.04 0.30 0.20
CA TYR A 52 -7.24 0.16 1.63
C TYR A 52 -7.13 -1.30 2.06
N GLY A 53 -6.87 -1.49 3.35
CA GLY A 53 -6.87 -2.78 4.01
C GLY A 53 -7.45 -2.65 5.41
N ARG A 54 -8.16 -3.68 5.85
CA ARG A 54 -8.68 -3.84 7.19
C ARG A 54 -8.33 -5.23 7.70
N ILE A 55 -7.79 -5.29 8.90
CA ILE A 55 -7.42 -6.52 9.60
C ILE A 55 -8.38 -6.67 10.78
N SER A 56 -8.94 -7.85 10.93
CA SER A 56 -9.87 -8.19 12.00
C SER A 56 -9.78 -9.67 12.32
N THR A 57 -10.39 -10.08 13.44
CA THR A 57 -10.66 -11.47 13.74
C THR A 57 -12.17 -11.72 13.71
N THR A 58 -12.61 -12.95 13.44
CA THR A 58 -14.03 -13.32 13.48
C THR A 58 -14.58 -13.43 14.91
N ASP A 59 -13.71 -13.62 15.91
CA ASP A 59 -14.08 -13.73 17.33
C ASP A 59 -13.95 -12.41 18.10
N GLY A 60 -13.62 -11.31 17.41
CA GLY A 60 -13.49 -9.98 17.99
C GLY A 60 -12.22 -9.75 18.82
N LYS A 61 -11.33 -10.74 18.93
CA LYS A 61 -10.05 -10.60 19.63
C LYS A 61 -9.06 -9.74 18.86
N THR A 62 -8.04 -9.22 19.54
CA THR A 62 -6.95 -8.50 18.87
C THR A 62 -6.25 -9.40 17.83
N PRO A 63 -6.15 -8.98 16.56
CA PRO A 63 -5.44 -9.76 15.55
C PRO A 63 -3.94 -9.86 15.87
N PRO A 64 -3.25 -10.91 15.36
CA PRO A 64 -1.80 -10.99 15.45
C PRO A 64 -1.14 -9.78 14.77
N ILE A 65 0.07 -9.46 15.21
CA ILE A 65 0.82 -8.31 14.71
C ILE A 65 1.18 -8.54 13.25
N LEU A 66 0.82 -7.60 12.38
CA LEU A 66 1.28 -7.58 11.00
C LEU A 66 2.76 -7.20 10.95
N GLU A 67 3.60 -8.04 10.35
CA GLU A 67 5.05 -7.82 10.27
C GLU A 67 5.46 -7.28 8.90
N THR A 68 4.86 -7.79 7.83
CA THR A 68 5.22 -7.42 6.46
C THR A 68 4.00 -7.34 5.56
N ILE A 69 4.00 -6.31 4.71
CA ILE A 69 3.11 -6.20 3.56
C ILE A 69 3.98 -6.25 2.31
N THR A 70 3.73 -7.22 1.44
CA THR A 70 4.38 -7.30 0.13
C THR A 70 3.33 -7.07 -0.94
N LEU A 71 3.56 -6.11 -1.83
CA LEU A 71 2.67 -5.80 -2.93
C LEU A 71 3.39 -6.03 -4.26
N TRP A 72 2.69 -6.63 -5.21
CA TRP A 72 3.13 -6.73 -6.59
C TRP A 72 2.16 -5.95 -7.47
N PHE A 73 2.70 -5.23 -8.43
CA PHE A 73 1.93 -4.42 -9.38
C PHE A 73 2.14 -4.92 -10.80
N ASP A 74 1.09 -4.73 -11.60
CA ASP A 74 1.06 -5.08 -13.02
C ASP A 74 2.29 -4.58 -13.78
N LYS A 75 2.78 -5.39 -14.72
CA LYS A 75 3.88 -5.02 -15.61
C LYS A 75 3.54 -3.86 -16.56
N HIS A 76 2.26 -3.55 -16.72
CA HIS A 76 1.78 -2.39 -17.49
C HIS A 76 1.68 -1.10 -16.65
N GLY A 77 2.29 -1.07 -15.46
CA GLY A 77 2.55 0.14 -14.69
C GLY A 77 3.92 0.75 -14.97
N GLU A 78 4.11 2.00 -14.57
CA GLU A 78 5.41 2.66 -14.55
C GLU A 78 5.48 3.64 -13.37
N VAL A 79 6.67 3.71 -12.75
CA VAL A 79 7.01 4.73 -11.76
C VAL A 79 8.05 5.67 -12.33
N ASP A 80 7.73 6.96 -12.36
CA ASP A 80 8.67 8.03 -12.74
C ASP A 80 9.01 8.87 -11.50
N THR A 81 10.28 9.20 -11.33
CA THR A 81 10.79 10.06 -10.26
C THR A 81 11.65 11.20 -10.78
N LYS A 82 11.72 11.39 -12.10
CA LYS A 82 12.61 12.35 -12.74
C LYS A 82 12.27 13.77 -12.33
N GLY A 83 13.28 14.46 -11.79
CA GLY A 83 13.12 15.83 -11.32
C GLY A 83 12.30 15.99 -10.04
N LEU A 84 11.83 14.90 -9.42
CA LEU A 84 11.18 14.99 -8.11
C LEU A 84 12.23 15.20 -7.01
N PRO A 85 12.00 16.15 -6.09
CA PRO A 85 12.81 16.26 -4.88
C PRO A 85 12.84 14.96 -4.08
N ILE A 86 13.98 14.70 -3.44
CA ILE A 86 14.19 13.56 -2.54
C ILE A 86 14.04 14.03 -1.09
N CYS A 87 13.29 13.28 -0.29
CA CYS A 87 13.25 13.43 1.15
C CYS A 87 14.10 12.34 1.81
N THR A 88 14.96 12.72 2.75
CA THR A 88 15.81 11.78 3.49
C THR A 88 15.14 11.37 4.80
N PRO A 89 15.42 10.17 5.34
CA PRO A 89 14.89 9.75 6.64
C PRO A 89 15.20 10.75 7.77
N GLY A 90 16.38 11.37 7.76
CA GLY A 90 16.77 12.37 8.76
C GLY A 90 15.88 13.62 8.80
N LYS A 91 15.30 14.04 7.66
CA LYS A 91 14.34 15.16 7.60
C LYS A 91 12.95 14.80 8.16
N LEU A 92 12.67 13.51 8.29
CA LEU A 92 11.40 12.95 8.74
C LEU A 92 11.46 12.46 10.19
N ALA A 93 12.65 12.11 10.70
CA ALA A 93 12.85 11.62 12.04
C ALA A 93 12.36 12.62 13.09
N ALA A 94 11.68 12.12 14.14
CA ALA A 94 11.15 12.94 15.23
C ALA A 94 10.25 14.12 14.77
N THR A 95 9.51 13.95 13.67
CA THR A 95 8.59 14.99 13.16
C THR A 95 7.14 14.51 13.14
N THR A 96 6.22 15.46 13.38
CA THR A 96 4.79 15.24 13.11
C THR A 96 4.50 15.27 11.61
N PRO A 97 3.35 14.77 11.12
CA PRO A 97 3.06 14.74 9.68
C PRO A 97 3.00 16.15 9.08
N ALA A 98 2.56 17.14 9.86
CA ALA A 98 2.56 18.54 9.44
C ALA A 98 3.98 19.08 9.23
N VAL A 99 4.91 18.77 10.14
CA VAL A 99 6.32 19.18 10.03
C VAL A 99 7.00 18.44 8.89
N ALA A 100 6.84 17.12 8.79
CA ALA A 100 7.37 16.31 7.69
C ALA A 100 6.94 16.84 6.31
N ARG A 101 5.65 17.13 6.14
CA ARG A 101 5.10 17.68 4.88
C ARG A 101 5.68 19.04 4.54
N ARG A 102 5.96 19.88 5.53
CA ARG A 102 6.61 21.18 5.32
C ARG A 102 8.08 21.00 4.92
N ASN A 103 8.82 20.15 5.63
CA ASN A 103 10.24 19.87 5.37
C ASN A 103 10.48 19.27 3.97
N CYS A 104 9.53 18.47 3.49
CA CYS A 104 9.65 17.68 2.26
C CYS A 104 8.48 17.87 1.29
N ARG A 105 7.92 19.09 1.19
CA ARG A 105 6.71 19.37 0.38
C ARG A 105 6.82 18.89 -1.06
N GLY A 106 7.96 19.15 -1.70
CA GLY A 106 8.19 18.77 -3.11
C GLY A 106 8.33 17.26 -3.33
N ALA A 107 8.63 16.50 -2.28
CA ALA A 107 8.80 15.05 -2.35
C ALA A 107 7.50 14.28 -2.04
N ILE A 108 6.38 14.93 -1.72
CA ILE A 108 5.14 14.21 -1.40
C ILE A 108 4.58 13.55 -2.68
N VAL A 109 4.46 12.23 -2.66
CA VAL A 109 3.93 11.43 -3.78
C VAL A 109 2.56 10.82 -3.49
N GLY A 110 2.19 10.75 -2.21
CA GLY A 110 0.92 10.20 -1.76
C GLY A 110 0.59 10.55 -0.32
N THR A 111 -0.65 10.28 0.06
CA THR A 111 -1.18 10.50 1.41
C THR A 111 -2.11 9.37 1.81
N GLY A 112 -2.42 9.29 3.08
CA GLY A 112 -3.34 8.29 3.59
C GLY A 112 -3.62 8.43 5.06
N TYR A 113 -4.12 7.35 5.64
CA TYR A 113 -4.48 7.27 7.05
C TYR A 113 -4.33 5.84 7.54
N GLY A 114 -3.91 5.67 8.79
CA GLY A 114 -3.81 4.37 9.42
C GLY A 114 -4.33 4.38 10.85
N THR A 115 -4.82 3.22 11.28
CA THR A 115 -5.26 2.95 12.65
C THR A 115 -4.64 1.64 13.11
N ALA A 116 -4.12 1.64 14.33
CA ALA A 116 -3.65 0.47 15.04
C ALA A 116 -4.41 0.33 16.36
N VAL A 117 -4.52 -0.91 16.85
CA VAL A 117 -4.89 -1.19 18.23
C VAL A 117 -3.63 -1.50 19.02
N VAL A 118 -3.51 -0.94 20.22
CA VAL A 118 -2.44 -1.23 21.17
C VAL A 118 -3.03 -2.05 22.30
N ASN A 119 -2.42 -3.21 22.58
CA ASN A 119 -2.89 -4.16 23.57
C ASN A 119 -1.81 -4.43 24.63
N PHE A 120 -1.73 -3.56 25.64
CA PHE A 120 -0.85 -3.78 26.79
C PHE A 120 -1.52 -4.72 27.80
N PRO A 121 -0.79 -5.67 28.41
CA PRO A 121 -1.36 -6.62 29.38
C PRO A 121 -2.05 -5.96 30.58
N GLU A 122 -1.60 -4.78 30.99
CA GLU A 122 -2.00 -4.12 32.23
C GLU A 122 -3.26 -3.25 32.09
N GLN A 123 -3.81 -3.11 30.88
CA GLN A 123 -4.96 -2.22 30.63
C GLN A 123 -5.83 -2.67 29.45
N LYS A 124 -6.99 -2.04 29.31
CA LYS A 124 -7.87 -2.26 28.16
C LYS A 124 -7.19 -1.81 26.86
N PRO A 125 -7.40 -2.52 25.74
CA PRO A 125 -6.90 -2.09 24.44
C PRO A 125 -7.40 -0.68 24.08
N PHE A 126 -6.55 0.09 23.41
CA PHE A 126 -6.93 1.41 22.89
C PHE A 126 -6.44 1.57 21.45
N TYR A 127 -7.03 2.53 20.74
CA TYR A 127 -6.73 2.78 19.34
C TYR A 127 -5.81 3.99 19.18
N ALA A 128 -4.85 3.87 18.26
CA ALA A 128 -3.95 4.93 17.88
C ALA A 128 -4.02 5.12 16.37
N SER A 129 -4.20 6.35 15.90
CA SER A 129 -4.37 6.64 14.48
C SER A 129 -3.50 7.80 14.03
N SER A 130 -3.14 7.81 12.74
CA SER A 130 -2.29 8.85 12.16
C SER A 130 -2.59 9.10 10.69
N PRO A 131 -2.56 10.36 10.23
CA PRO A 131 -2.33 10.64 8.82
C PRO A 131 -1.00 10.06 8.35
N ILE A 132 -1.03 9.35 7.24
CA ILE A 132 0.17 8.82 6.59
C ILE A 132 0.57 9.75 5.45
N THR A 133 1.86 9.98 5.27
CA THR A 133 2.39 10.68 4.09
C THR A 133 3.46 9.83 3.42
N ILE A 134 3.39 9.73 2.10
CA ILE A 134 4.36 8.99 1.30
C ILE A 134 5.27 10.02 0.61
N PHE A 135 6.56 9.95 0.90
CA PHE A 135 7.57 10.82 0.32
C PHE A 135 8.46 10.06 -0.67
N ASN A 136 8.84 10.67 -1.78
CA ASN A 136 9.89 10.20 -2.67
C ASN A 136 11.22 10.14 -1.89
N GLY A 137 11.79 8.95 -1.78
CA GLY A 137 12.99 8.68 -0.99
C GLY A 137 14.26 8.60 -1.84
N PRO A 138 15.43 8.48 -1.20
CA PRO A 138 16.68 8.23 -1.92
C PRO A 138 16.62 6.84 -2.58
N PRO A 139 17.04 6.70 -3.86
CA PRO A 139 17.09 5.40 -4.52
C PRO A 139 17.90 4.37 -3.72
N ARG A 140 17.52 3.10 -3.80
CA ARG A 140 18.21 1.99 -3.16
C ARG A 140 18.43 0.90 -4.21
N HIS A 141 19.66 0.43 -4.35
CA HIS A 141 20.05 -0.55 -5.38
C HIS A 141 19.62 -0.15 -6.81
N GLY A 142 19.64 1.15 -7.11
CA GLY A 142 19.17 1.69 -8.40
C GLY A 142 17.64 1.75 -8.55
N ASN A 143 16.87 1.24 -7.59
CA ASN A 143 15.41 1.27 -7.61
C ASN A 143 14.87 2.55 -6.93
N PRO A 144 13.76 3.11 -7.44
CA PRO A 144 13.02 4.15 -6.72
C PRO A 144 12.60 3.67 -5.33
N THR A 145 12.53 4.60 -4.38
CA THR A 145 12.02 4.32 -3.04
C THR A 145 10.99 5.35 -2.61
N VAL A 146 10.16 4.95 -1.67
CA VAL A 146 9.33 5.88 -0.90
C VAL A 146 9.61 5.72 0.59
N LEU A 147 9.39 6.80 1.34
CA LEU A 147 9.38 6.82 2.79
C LEU A 147 7.93 7.03 3.24
N ALA A 148 7.33 6.03 3.86
CA ALA A 148 6.04 6.19 4.53
C ALA A 148 6.28 6.79 5.93
N HIS A 149 5.66 7.93 6.20
CA HIS A 149 5.76 8.64 7.46
C HIS A 149 4.42 8.62 8.19
N ALA A 150 4.46 8.30 9.48
CA ALA A 150 3.34 8.40 10.40
C ALA A 150 3.84 8.86 11.77
N TYR A 151 2.92 9.39 12.58
CA TYR A 151 3.20 9.84 13.94
C TYR A 151 2.04 9.48 14.86
N LEU A 152 2.33 8.79 15.96
CA LEU A 152 1.35 8.51 17.00
C LEU A 152 1.68 9.34 18.23
N SER A 153 0.67 10.05 18.77
CA SER A 153 0.77 10.78 20.04
C SER A 153 0.53 9.88 21.26
N VAL A 154 -0.16 8.75 21.05
CA VAL A 154 -0.51 7.78 22.09
C VAL A 154 0.08 6.41 21.75
N PRO A 155 0.56 5.63 22.73
CA PRO A 155 0.67 5.97 24.15
C PRO A 155 1.76 7.00 24.47
N ALA A 156 2.72 7.18 23.56
CA ALA A 156 3.74 8.21 23.65
C ALA A 156 4.11 8.71 22.24
N PRO A 157 4.52 9.99 22.10
CA PRO A 157 5.02 10.56 20.86
C PRO A 157 6.04 9.66 20.16
N THR A 158 5.66 9.08 19.04
CA THR A 158 6.53 8.20 18.25
C THR A 158 6.37 8.49 16.77
N THR A 159 7.50 8.74 16.11
CA THR A 159 7.55 8.90 14.65
C THR A 159 7.95 7.59 14.00
N TYR A 160 7.22 7.18 12.97
CA TYR A 160 7.51 6.01 12.17
C TYR A 160 7.92 6.45 10.77
N VAL A 161 9.08 5.99 10.31
CA VAL A 161 9.57 6.18 8.94
C VAL A 161 9.88 4.81 8.36
N VAL A 162 9.07 4.37 7.39
CA VAL A 162 9.21 3.06 6.76
C VAL A 162 9.73 3.25 5.34
N PRO A 163 11.00 2.90 5.06
CA PRO A 163 11.52 2.90 3.69
C PRO A 163 10.95 1.70 2.92
N ILE A 164 10.47 1.96 1.71
CA ILE A 164 9.87 0.96 0.82
C ILE A 164 10.55 1.10 -0.53
N GLU A 165 11.24 0.05 -0.96
CA GLU A 165 11.88 -0.02 -2.27
C GLU A 165 10.87 -0.53 -3.31
N ILE A 166 10.84 0.11 -4.48
CA ILE A 166 9.99 -0.27 -5.62
C ILE A 166 10.87 -1.02 -6.62
N ARG A 167 11.00 -2.33 -6.40
CA ARG A 167 11.87 -3.18 -7.22
C ARG A 167 11.18 -3.55 -8.52
N ARG A 168 11.91 -3.46 -9.64
CA ARG A 168 11.51 -4.14 -10.88
C ARG A 168 11.69 -5.65 -10.73
N VAL A 169 10.73 -6.42 -11.22
CA VAL A 169 10.73 -7.88 -11.19
C VAL A 169 10.22 -8.44 -12.50
N HIS A 170 10.64 -9.66 -12.83
CA HIS A 170 10.16 -10.40 -14.00
C HIS A 170 9.34 -11.60 -13.51
N ASP A 171 8.16 -11.34 -12.95
CA ASP A 171 7.30 -12.34 -12.30
C ASP A 171 5.95 -12.44 -13.03
N GLY A 172 6.01 -12.96 -14.26
CA GLY A 172 4.85 -13.17 -15.12
C GLY A 172 4.07 -11.88 -15.41
N ARG A 173 2.93 -11.72 -14.74
CA ARG A 173 2.05 -10.54 -14.89
C ARG A 173 2.52 -9.34 -14.06
N TYR A 174 3.42 -9.54 -13.11
CA TYR A 174 3.90 -8.50 -12.22
C TYR A 174 5.27 -7.97 -12.66
N GLY A 175 5.36 -6.65 -12.81
CA GLY A 175 6.60 -5.96 -13.18
C GLY A 175 7.27 -5.24 -12.01
N PHE A 176 6.53 -5.05 -10.90
CA PHE A 176 7.04 -4.35 -9.72
C PHE A 176 6.69 -5.10 -8.45
N LYS A 177 7.59 -5.03 -7.45
CA LYS A 177 7.41 -5.57 -6.12
C LYS A 177 7.85 -4.55 -5.07
N THR A 178 6.98 -4.27 -4.11
CA THR A 178 7.31 -3.50 -2.91
C THR A 178 7.19 -4.38 -1.67
N GLU A 179 8.00 -4.09 -0.67
CA GLU A 179 7.92 -4.73 0.64
C GLU A 179 8.00 -3.65 1.71
N ALA A 180 6.96 -3.57 2.54
CA ALA A 180 6.91 -2.69 3.70
C ALA A 180 7.00 -3.55 4.96
N LYS A 181 8.08 -3.34 5.73
CA LYS A 181 8.24 -3.93 7.05
C LYS A 181 7.58 -3.02 8.07
N ILE A 182 6.58 -3.54 8.77
CA ILE A 182 5.83 -2.77 9.75
C ILE A 182 6.73 -2.59 10.98
N PRO A 183 7.00 -1.35 11.42
CA PRO A 183 7.80 -1.11 12.60
C PRO A 183 7.03 -1.56 13.85
N LYS A 184 7.77 -1.85 14.93
CA LYS A 184 7.14 -2.15 16.22
C LYS A 184 6.33 -0.94 16.70
N ILE A 185 5.01 -1.05 16.70
CA ILE A 185 4.11 -0.03 17.24
C ILE A 185 4.01 -0.23 18.75
N ALA A 186 4.21 0.84 19.53
CA ALA A 186 4.13 0.81 21.00
C ALA A 186 4.95 -0.35 21.61
N GLY A 187 6.25 -0.46 21.27
CA GLY A 187 7.13 -1.52 21.79
C GLY A 187 6.86 -2.92 21.23
N GLY A 188 5.93 -3.07 20.28
CA GLY A 188 5.52 -4.36 19.75
C GLY A 188 4.20 -4.88 20.31
N PHE A 189 3.41 -4.02 20.96
CA PHE A 189 2.05 -4.32 21.42
C PHE A 189 0.97 -3.78 20.47
N GLY A 190 1.37 -3.06 19.42
CA GLY A 190 0.47 -2.48 18.44
C GLY A 190 0.29 -3.35 17.19
N THR A 191 -0.96 -3.59 16.81
CA THR A 191 -1.35 -4.26 15.55
C THR A 191 -2.05 -3.25 14.64
N PRO A 192 -1.57 -3.01 13.40
CA PRO A 192 -2.33 -2.25 12.40
C PRO A 192 -3.68 -2.93 12.13
N LEU A 193 -4.76 -2.16 12.19
CA LEU A 193 -6.12 -2.64 11.92
C LEU A 193 -6.68 -2.09 10.63
N TYR A 194 -6.29 -0.88 10.25
CA TYR A 194 -6.80 -0.23 9.06
C TYR A 194 -5.72 0.63 8.43
N GLY A 195 -5.71 0.66 7.11
CA GLY A 195 -4.90 1.58 6.34
C GLY A 195 -5.59 1.94 5.04
N ARG A 196 -5.46 3.19 4.62
CA ARG A 196 -5.79 3.64 3.27
C ARG A 196 -4.68 4.51 2.72
N LEU A 197 -4.41 4.41 1.44
CA LEU A 197 -3.39 5.19 0.74
C LEU A 197 -3.91 5.65 -0.62
N GLN A 198 -3.44 6.81 -1.05
CA GLN A 198 -3.57 7.31 -2.40
C GLN A 198 -2.21 7.82 -2.88
N ILE A 199 -1.81 7.45 -4.10
CA ILE A 199 -0.54 7.83 -4.74
C ILE A 199 -0.84 8.29 -6.15
N GLY A 200 -0.30 9.42 -6.59
CA GLY A 200 -0.58 9.94 -7.93
C GLY A 200 -0.17 11.40 -8.10
N ARG A 201 1.04 11.72 -7.64
CA ARG A 201 1.62 13.06 -7.76
C ARG A 201 1.96 13.35 -9.22
N GLU A 202 1.48 14.48 -9.73
CA GLU A 202 1.91 15.07 -11.00
C GLU A 202 2.81 16.30 -10.75
N TRP A 203 3.74 16.56 -11.66
CA TRP A 203 4.61 17.75 -11.65
C TRP A 203 5.08 18.11 -13.07
N THR A 204 5.74 19.25 -13.19
CA THR A 204 6.39 19.69 -14.43
C THR A 204 7.90 19.65 -14.25
N TYR A 205 8.61 19.09 -15.22
CA TYR A 205 10.07 19.06 -15.26
C TYR A 205 10.55 19.32 -16.70
N GLN A 206 11.39 20.34 -16.88
CA GLN A 206 11.89 20.76 -18.21
C GLN A 206 10.77 20.92 -19.25
N GLY A 207 9.67 21.59 -18.87
CA GLY A 207 8.52 21.83 -19.74
C GLY A 207 7.60 20.63 -19.99
N LYS A 208 7.95 19.43 -19.49
CA LYS A 208 7.13 18.21 -19.63
C LYS A 208 6.34 17.93 -18.36
N ARG A 209 5.05 17.59 -18.51
CA ARG A 209 4.23 17.07 -17.42
C ARG A 209 4.57 15.60 -17.18
N LEU A 210 4.89 15.27 -15.93
CA LEU A 210 5.22 13.93 -15.47
C LEU A 210 4.29 13.53 -14.33
N SER A 211 4.18 12.23 -14.08
CA SER A 211 3.39 11.65 -13.00
C SER A 211 4.14 10.51 -12.33
N TYR A 212 3.91 10.35 -11.03
CA TYR A 212 4.64 9.40 -10.19
C TYR A 212 4.23 7.97 -10.50
N ALA A 213 2.93 7.77 -10.74
CA ALA A 213 2.36 6.51 -11.15
C ALA A 213 1.74 6.69 -12.54
N ASN A 214 2.07 5.77 -13.43
CA ASN A 214 1.55 5.71 -14.78
C ASN A 214 1.12 4.28 -15.11
N ALA A 215 0.22 4.12 -16.07
CA ALA A 215 -0.13 2.81 -16.59
C ALA A 215 -0.63 2.89 -18.05
N SER A 216 -0.58 1.74 -18.72
CA SER A 216 -1.22 1.47 -20.00
C SER A 216 -2.26 0.35 -19.81
N CYS A 217 -3.21 0.21 -20.73
CA CYS A 217 -4.22 -0.85 -20.68
C CYS A 217 -4.28 -1.64 -22.00
N PRO A 218 -3.25 -2.43 -22.32
CA PRO A 218 -3.21 -3.18 -23.56
C PRO A 218 -4.22 -4.34 -23.61
N ASP A 219 -4.55 -4.94 -22.47
CA ASP A 219 -5.32 -6.19 -22.38
C ASP A 219 -6.58 -6.09 -21.51
N GLY A 220 -7.08 -4.87 -21.28
CA GLY A 220 -8.37 -4.63 -20.63
C GLY A 220 -8.39 -4.74 -19.10
N ARG A 221 -7.24 -4.92 -18.45
CA ARG A 221 -7.16 -4.98 -16.99
C ARG A 221 -5.80 -4.55 -16.45
N LEU A 222 -5.79 -4.11 -15.19
CA LEU A 222 -4.59 -4.06 -14.35
C LEU A 222 -4.82 -4.91 -13.10
N GLN A 223 -3.76 -5.53 -12.58
CA GLN A 223 -3.85 -6.33 -11.37
C GLN A 223 -2.78 -6.00 -10.34
N GLY A 224 -3.15 -6.19 -9.07
CA GLY A 224 -2.24 -6.12 -7.93
C GLY A 224 -2.32 -7.41 -7.12
N LYS A 225 -1.20 -7.89 -6.60
CA LYS A 225 -1.16 -8.99 -5.62
C LYS A 225 -0.67 -8.44 -4.29
N GLY A 226 -1.29 -8.87 -3.20
CA GLY A 226 -0.88 -8.56 -1.85
C GLY A 226 -0.57 -9.83 -1.07
N GLU A 227 0.48 -9.79 -0.26
CA GLU A 227 0.81 -10.79 0.75
C GLU A 227 0.97 -10.07 2.09
N PHE A 228 0.27 -10.59 3.11
CA PHE A 228 0.29 -10.10 4.47
C PHE A 228 0.89 -11.19 5.35
N LYS A 229 1.99 -10.89 6.04
CA LYS A 229 2.65 -11.81 6.98
C LYS A 229 2.49 -11.31 8.39
N PHE A 230 2.06 -12.22 9.27
CA PHE A 230 1.76 -11.93 10.66
C PHE A 230 2.71 -12.69 11.57
N LYS A 231 2.97 -12.10 12.74
CA LYS A 231 3.69 -12.74 13.83
C LYS A 231 3.00 -14.05 14.18
N GLY A 232 3.79 -15.12 14.33
CA GLY A 232 3.29 -16.48 14.52
C GLY A 232 3.12 -17.27 13.22
N GLY A 233 3.49 -16.71 12.07
CA GLY A 233 3.64 -17.43 10.81
C GLY A 233 2.41 -17.45 9.91
N ALA A 234 1.27 -16.90 10.35
CA ALA A 234 0.10 -16.77 9.50
C ALA A 234 0.40 -15.86 8.30
N SER A 235 -0.02 -16.29 7.11
CA SER A 235 0.12 -15.51 5.89
C SER A 235 -1.16 -15.56 5.05
N LEU A 236 -1.53 -14.41 4.50
CA LEU A 236 -2.69 -14.25 3.62
C LEU A 236 -2.23 -13.62 2.31
N THR A 237 -2.59 -14.25 1.20
CA THR A 237 -2.24 -13.78 -0.14
C THR A 237 -3.50 -13.61 -0.97
N GLY A 238 -3.57 -12.54 -1.75
CA GLY A 238 -4.72 -12.22 -2.58
C GLY A 238 -4.35 -11.44 -3.83
N THR A 239 -5.20 -11.52 -4.84
CA THR A 239 -5.06 -10.76 -6.08
C THR A 239 -6.31 -9.94 -6.35
N LEU A 240 -6.11 -8.65 -6.61
CA LEU A 240 -7.13 -7.72 -7.06
C LEU A 240 -6.95 -7.52 -8.57
N VAL A 241 -8.02 -7.72 -9.32
CA VAL A 241 -8.07 -7.43 -10.76
C VAL A 241 -9.04 -6.29 -10.96
N LYS A 242 -8.61 -5.27 -11.70
CA LYS A 242 -9.41 -4.08 -11.98
C LYS A 242 -9.48 -3.86 -13.48
N PRO A 243 -10.70 -3.80 -14.06
CA PRO A 243 -10.85 -3.60 -15.49
C PRO A 243 -10.38 -2.19 -15.90
N CYS A 244 -9.88 -2.07 -17.12
CA CYS A 244 -9.64 -0.79 -17.77
C CYS A 244 -10.06 -0.87 -19.24
N THR A 245 -10.30 0.30 -19.83
CA THR A 245 -10.63 0.43 -21.25
C THR A 245 -9.41 0.94 -21.99
N GLY A 246 -8.89 0.13 -22.92
CA GLY A 246 -7.81 0.53 -23.81
C GLY A 246 -8.31 1.45 -24.93
N ARG A 247 -7.81 2.69 -25.00
CA ARG A 247 -7.99 3.62 -26.13
C ARG A 247 -6.76 3.71 -27.02
#